data_AF-A0A496S694-F1
#
_entry.id   AF-A0A496S694-F1
#
_cell.length_a   1.000
_cell.length_b   1.000
_cell.length_c   1.000
_cell.angle_alpha   90.00
_cell.angle_beta   90.00
_cell.angle_gamma   90.00
#
_symmetry.space_group_name_H-M   'P 1'
#
loop_
_entity.id
_entity.type
_entity.pdbx_description
1 polymer ?
#
loop_
_entity_poly.entity_id
_entity_poly.type
_entity_poly.pdbx_seq_one_letter_code
_entity_poly.pdbx_strand_id
1 'polypeptide(L)'
;MYPFIKSGDTVEIEPKNISKINYADIILYSNYEGKIVIHRVVKKIKKNNETILATRGDFLPLSLREFVPSEKVLGKVVVIRKANRMFRIDRGFLRLLNIVYTKLLPIIRWGHSFGAKLLKFTPSPRKLPLTLHRGG
;
A
#
# COMPACT_ATOMS: atom_id res chain seq x y z
N MET A 1 -3.27 2.80 -3.90
CA MET A 1 -2.13 1.84 -3.88
C MET A 1 -0.80 2.59 -4.01
N TYR A 2 -0.51 3.50 -3.06
CA TYR A 2 0.74 4.27 -3.06
C TYR A 2 1.93 3.36 -2.71
N PRO A 3 3.13 3.51 -3.32
CA PRO A 3 3.52 4.56 -4.29
C PRO A 3 3.23 4.25 -5.77
N PHE A 4 2.83 3.01 -6.08
CA PHE A 4 2.76 2.52 -7.47
C PHE A 4 1.59 3.10 -8.27
N ILE A 5 0.40 3.21 -7.66
CA ILE A 5 -0.80 3.82 -8.26
C ILE A 5 -1.22 4.98 -7.38
N LYS A 6 -1.22 6.18 -7.97
CA LYS A 6 -1.54 7.46 -7.34
C LYS A 6 -2.88 7.98 -7.88
N SER A 7 -3.48 8.92 -7.14
CA SER A 7 -4.65 9.66 -7.64
C SER A 7 -4.30 10.35 -8.96
N GLY A 8 -5.17 10.25 -9.95
CA GLY A 8 -4.95 10.74 -11.31
C GLY A 8 -4.31 9.74 -12.28
N ASP A 9 -3.80 8.60 -11.80
CA ASP A 9 -3.39 7.50 -12.69
C ASP A 9 -4.62 6.78 -13.27
N THR A 10 -4.53 6.34 -14.52
CA THR A 10 -5.54 5.48 -15.15
C THR A 10 -5.08 4.03 -15.14
N VAL A 11 -5.99 3.10 -14.90
CA VAL A 11 -5.68 1.66 -14.93
C VAL A 11 -6.55 0.95 -15.95
N GLU A 12 -5.99 -0.06 -16.60
CA GLU A 12 -6.78 -0.98 -17.44
C GLU A 12 -7.06 -2.25 -16.66
N ILE A 13 -8.33 -2.65 -16.71
CA ILE A 13 -8.83 -3.84 -16.03
C ILE A 13 -9.11 -4.90 -17.08
N GLU A 14 -8.53 -6.07 -16.87
CA GLU A 14 -8.92 -7.27 -17.61
C GLU A 14 -9.92 -8.05 -16.73
N PRO A 15 -11.18 -8.21 -17.18
CA PRO A 15 -12.13 -9.10 -16.52
C PRO A 15 -11.54 -10.51 -16.52
N LYS A 16 -11.30 -11.08 -15.35
CA LYS A 16 -10.73 -12.42 -15.21
C LYS A 16 -11.62 -13.28 -14.35
N ASN A 17 -11.77 -14.53 -14.78
CA ASN A 17 -12.24 -15.58 -13.91
C ASN A 17 -11.33 -15.63 -12.67
N ILE A 18 -11.95 -15.79 -11.48
CA ILE A 18 -11.25 -15.87 -10.21
C ILE A 18 -10.11 -16.90 -10.22
N SER A 19 -10.21 -17.96 -11.03
CA SER A 19 -9.16 -18.96 -11.21
C SER A 19 -7.84 -18.37 -11.72
N LYS A 20 -7.90 -17.31 -12.55
CA LYS A 20 -6.74 -16.63 -13.13
C LYS A 20 -6.16 -15.52 -12.23
N ILE A 21 -6.81 -15.20 -11.11
CA ILE A 21 -6.32 -14.25 -10.11
C ILE A 21 -5.43 -14.98 -9.11
N ASN A 22 -4.21 -14.48 -8.95
CA ASN A 22 -3.16 -15.09 -8.16
C ASN A 22 -2.67 -14.19 -7.02
N TYR A 23 -1.87 -14.77 -6.13
CA TYR A 23 -1.12 -13.99 -5.13
C TYR A 23 -0.31 -12.86 -5.78
N ALA A 24 -0.24 -11.72 -5.09
CA ALA A 24 0.40 -10.46 -5.49
C ALA A 24 -0.22 -9.73 -6.70
N ASP A 25 -1.26 -10.28 -7.33
CA ASP A 25 -2.03 -9.56 -8.34
C ASP A 25 -2.72 -8.34 -7.72
N ILE A 26 -2.88 -7.28 -8.50
CA ILE A 26 -3.67 -6.11 -8.13
C ILE A 26 -5.06 -6.29 -8.74
N ILE A 27 -6.09 -6.18 -7.92
CA ILE A 27 -7.48 -6.39 -8.34
C ILE A 27 -8.30 -5.14 -8.09
N LEU A 28 -9.30 -4.95 -8.95
CA LEU A 28 -10.39 -4.02 -8.75
C LEU A 28 -11.59 -4.81 -8.21
N TYR A 29 -12.19 -4.33 -7.12
CA TYR A 29 -13.38 -4.95 -6.53
C TYR A 29 -14.31 -3.88 -5.94
N SER A 30 -15.56 -4.27 -5.69
CA SER A 30 -16.48 -3.47 -4.90
C SER A 30 -16.46 -3.95 -3.44
N ASN A 31 -16.27 -3.05 -2.48
CA ASN A 31 -16.27 -3.42 -1.07
C ASN A 31 -17.71 -3.65 -0.53
N TYR A 32 -17.86 -3.89 0.77
CA TYR A 32 -19.20 -4.05 1.38
C TYR A 32 -20.03 -2.77 1.42
N GLU A 33 -19.39 -1.60 1.27
CA GLU A 33 -20.06 -0.29 1.19
C GLU A 33 -20.38 0.12 -0.26
N GLY A 34 -20.13 -0.77 -1.24
CA GLY A 34 -20.34 -0.47 -2.66
C GLY A 34 -19.25 0.39 -3.32
N LYS A 35 -18.21 0.78 -2.57
CA LYS A 35 -17.09 1.57 -3.08
C LYS A 35 -16.16 0.72 -3.93
N ILE A 36 -15.65 1.32 -5.01
CA ILE A 36 -14.67 0.69 -5.88
C ILE A 36 -13.28 0.84 -5.27
N VAL A 37 -12.60 -0.29 -5.06
CA VAL A 37 -11.30 -0.37 -4.39
C VAL A 37 -10.30 -1.13 -5.25
N ILE A 38 -9.06 -0.64 -5.28
CA ILE A 38 -7.92 -1.32 -5.88
C ILE A 38 -6.97 -1.75 -4.78
N HIS A 39 -6.82 -3.04 -4.57
CA HIS A 39 -5.85 -3.59 -3.60
C HIS A 39 -5.06 -4.76 -4.19
N ARG A 40 -3.97 -5.11 -3.51
CA ARG A 40 -3.16 -6.28 -3.82
C ARG A 40 -3.71 -7.52 -3.13
N VAL A 41 -3.76 -8.63 -3.84
CA VAL A 41 -4.07 -9.95 -3.29
C VAL A 41 -2.89 -10.43 -2.46
N VAL A 42 -3.11 -10.61 -1.16
CA VAL A 42 -2.10 -11.13 -0.22
C VAL A 42 -2.38 -12.56 0.20
N LYS A 43 -3.59 -13.08 -0.04
CA LYS A 43 -3.91 -14.50 0.16
C LYS A 43 -5.14 -14.87 -0.67
N LYS A 44 -5.17 -16.12 -1.13
CA LYS A 44 -6.36 -16.75 -1.73
C LYS A 44 -6.77 -17.90 -0.82
N ILE A 45 -8.02 -17.89 -0.39
CA ILE A 45 -8.60 -18.88 0.53
C ILE A 45 -9.71 -19.57 -0.25
N LYS A 46 -9.64 -20.90 -0.35
CA LYS A 46 -10.70 -21.73 -0.95
C LYS A 46 -11.38 -22.51 0.16
N LYS A 47 -12.70 -22.42 0.27
CA LYS A 47 -13.50 -23.17 1.23
C LYS A 47 -14.86 -23.47 0.60
N ASN A 48 -15.31 -24.73 0.62
CA ASN A 48 -16.65 -25.13 0.19
C ASN A 48 -17.06 -24.56 -1.20
N ASN A 49 -16.21 -24.72 -2.22
CA ASN A 49 -16.36 -24.13 -3.56
C ASN A 49 -16.33 -22.59 -3.66
N GLU A 50 -16.28 -21.87 -2.56
CA GLU A 50 -16.12 -20.43 -2.55
C GLU A 50 -14.64 -20.04 -2.53
N THR A 51 -14.34 -18.94 -3.23
CA THR A 51 -13.01 -18.33 -3.22
C THR A 51 -13.09 -16.96 -2.56
N ILE A 52 -12.37 -16.80 -1.46
CA ILE A 52 -12.22 -15.53 -0.76
C ILE A 52 -10.80 -15.02 -0.97
N LEU A 53 -10.67 -13.77 -1.38
CA LEU A 53 -9.40 -13.09 -1.53
C LEU A 53 -9.15 -12.23 -0.30
N ALA A 54 -8.04 -12.45 0.40
CA ALA A 54 -7.53 -11.45 1.33
C ALA A 54 -6.75 -10.41 0.52
N THR A 55 -7.17 -9.16 0.60
CA THR A 55 -6.57 -8.04 -0.11
C THR A 55 -6.04 -6.99 0.87
N ARG A 56 -5.11 -6.18 0.40
CA ARG A 56 -4.53 -5.09 1.18
C ARG A 56 -4.03 -3.96 0.29
N GLY A 57 -4.19 -2.72 0.74
CA GLY A 57 -3.53 -1.57 0.15
C GLY A 57 -2.04 -1.52 0.50
N ASP A 58 -1.18 -1.26 -0.49
CA ASP A 58 0.29 -1.29 -0.30
C ASP A 58 0.82 -0.34 0.80
N PHE A 59 0.08 0.74 1.11
CA PHE A 59 0.43 1.71 2.17
C PHE A 59 -0.14 1.35 3.55
N LEU A 60 -1.03 0.36 3.64
CA LEU A 60 -1.73 0.01 4.88
C LEU A 60 -0.91 -0.99 5.74
N PRO A 61 -1.05 -0.95 7.08
CA PRO A 61 -0.42 -1.90 7.98
C PRO A 61 -0.69 -3.36 7.60
N LEU A 62 0.25 -4.27 7.88
CA LEU A 62 0.13 -5.71 7.56
C LEU A 62 -1.07 -6.39 8.25
N SER A 63 -1.48 -5.86 9.40
CA SER A 63 -2.64 -6.31 10.17
C SER A 63 -3.97 -5.94 9.52
N LEU A 64 -4.01 -4.90 8.68
CA LEU A 64 -5.21 -4.46 8.00
C LEU A 64 -5.37 -5.25 6.70
N ARG A 65 -6.31 -6.19 6.68
CA ARG A 65 -6.67 -6.99 5.52
C ARG A 65 -8.17 -6.94 5.32
N GLU A 66 -8.57 -6.92 4.07
CA GLU A 66 -9.98 -7.01 3.69
C GLU A 66 -10.24 -8.36 3.02
N PHE A 67 -11.32 -9.02 3.42
CA PHE A 67 -11.73 -10.30 2.86
C PHE A 67 -12.85 -10.08 1.84
N VAL A 68 -12.52 -10.34 0.59
CA VAL A 68 -13.37 -10.04 -0.57
C VAL A 68 -13.83 -11.36 -1.20
N PRO A 69 -15.13 -11.64 -1.23
CA PRO A 69 -15.68 -12.76 -1.97
C PRO A 69 -15.41 -12.62 -3.47
N SER A 70 -15.25 -13.74 -4.16
CA SER A 70 -14.93 -13.73 -5.59
C SER A 70 -15.96 -13.01 -6.44
N GLU A 71 -17.24 -13.02 -6.08
CA GLU A 71 -18.29 -12.33 -6.83
C GLU A 71 -18.17 -10.80 -6.80
N LYS A 72 -17.47 -10.24 -5.82
CA LYS A 72 -17.26 -8.79 -5.72
C LYS A 72 -16.06 -8.30 -6.53
N VAL A 73 -15.28 -9.21 -7.10
CA VAL A 73 -14.08 -8.89 -7.86
C VAL A 73 -14.47 -8.55 -9.30
N LEU A 74 -14.17 -7.32 -9.71
CA LEU A 74 -14.51 -6.80 -11.03
C LEU A 74 -13.46 -7.16 -12.09
N GLY A 75 -12.20 -7.33 -11.66
CA GLY A 75 -11.14 -7.81 -12.55
C GLY A 75 -9.75 -7.57 -12.01
N LYS A 76 -8.76 -7.88 -12.86
CA LYS A 76 -7.33 -7.71 -12.56
C LYS A 76 -6.81 -6.45 -13.25
N VAL A 77 -6.04 -5.66 -12.52
CA VAL A 77 -5.28 -4.55 -13.13
C VAL A 77 -4.14 -5.12 -13.96
N VAL A 78 -4.10 -4.77 -15.25
CA VAL A 78 -3.07 -5.25 -16.19
C VAL A 78 -2.17 -4.16 -16.71
N VAL A 79 -2.66 -2.92 -16.74
CA VAL A 79 -1.89 -1.74 -17.15
C VAL A 79 -2.10 -0.62 -16.16
N ILE A 80 -1.03 0.13 -15.87
CA ILE A 80 -1.08 1.41 -15.19
C ILE A 80 -0.55 2.47 -16.17
N ARG A 81 -1.40 3.43 -16.52
CA ARG A 81 -1.05 4.61 -17.32
C ARG A 81 -0.84 5.79 -16.39
N LYS A 82 0.36 6.36 -16.46
CA LYS A 82 0.74 7.65 -15.87
C LYS A 82 0.91 8.64 -17.02
N ALA A 83 0.77 9.94 -16.76
CA ALA A 83 0.86 11.05 -17.74
C ALA A 83 1.45 10.67 -19.12
N ASN A 84 2.76 10.38 -19.19
CA ASN A 84 3.46 10.00 -20.44
C ASN A 84 4.02 8.57 -20.46
N ARG A 85 3.60 7.67 -19.56
CA ARG A 85 4.18 6.32 -19.44
C ARG A 85 3.12 5.26 -19.21
N MET A 86 3.23 4.16 -19.94
CA MET A 86 2.37 2.98 -19.81
C MET A 86 3.18 1.81 -19.26
N PHE A 87 2.71 1.22 -18.16
CA PHE A 87 3.35 0.09 -17.50
C PHE A 87 2.43 -1.13 -17.55
N ARG A 88 2.84 -2.18 -18.26
CA ARG A 88 2.14 -3.46 -18.30
C ARG A 88 2.62 -4.34 -17.15
N ILE A 89 1.75 -4.65 -16.19
CA ILE A 89 2.10 -5.35 -14.93
C ILE A 89 1.76 -6.84 -14.95
N ASP A 90 1.17 -7.34 -16.04
CA ASP A 90 0.79 -8.74 -16.24
C ASP A 90 1.94 -9.62 -16.80
N ARG A 91 3.05 -9.04 -17.26
CA ARG A 91 4.16 -9.76 -17.93
C ARG A 91 5.40 -9.96 -17.04
N GLY A 92 5.92 -11.19 -17.01
CA GLY A 92 7.30 -11.55 -16.66
C GLY A 92 7.84 -11.05 -15.30
N PHE A 93 8.96 -10.33 -15.35
CA PHE A 93 9.82 -9.96 -14.22
C PHE A 93 9.15 -9.02 -13.19
N LEU A 94 8.22 -8.17 -13.63
CA LEU A 94 7.44 -7.26 -12.76
C LEU A 94 6.49 -8.02 -11.82
N ARG A 95 6.03 -9.22 -12.23
CA ARG A 95 5.25 -10.12 -11.37
C ARG A 95 6.09 -10.65 -10.20
N LEU A 96 7.39 -10.89 -10.44
CA LEU A 96 8.33 -11.34 -9.42
C LEU A 96 8.73 -10.19 -8.46
N LEU A 97 8.98 -8.98 -8.99
CA LEU A 97 9.25 -7.79 -8.17
C LEU A 97 8.09 -7.45 -7.24
N ASN A 98 6.84 -7.66 -7.68
CA ASN A 98 5.66 -7.53 -6.83
C ASN A 98 5.66 -8.50 -5.62
N ILE A 99 6.19 -9.72 -5.78
CA ILE A 99 6.32 -10.72 -4.70
C ILE A 99 7.47 -10.36 -3.75
N VAL A 100 8.58 -9.85 -4.29
CA VAL A 100 9.76 -9.44 -3.53
C VAL A 100 9.48 -8.19 -2.69
N TYR A 101 8.75 -7.21 -3.24
CA TYR A 101 8.38 -5.98 -2.52
C TYR A 101 7.42 -6.24 -1.34
N THR A 102 6.52 -7.23 -1.45
CA THR A 102 5.67 -7.65 -0.32
C THR A 102 6.46 -8.27 0.85
N LYS A 103 7.69 -8.77 0.62
CA LYS A 103 8.53 -9.36 1.66
C LYS A 103 9.59 -8.41 2.24
N LEU A 104 10.09 -7.43 1.47
CA LEU A 104 11.20 -6.55 1.88
C LEU A 104 10.79 -5.22 2.56
N LEU A 105 9.49 -4.87 2.57
CA LEU A 105 8.97 -3.67 3.25
C LEU A 105 9.01 -3.63 4.81
N PRO A 106 9.49 -4.64 5.57
CA PRO A 106 9.90 -4.40 6.96
C PRO A 106 11.20 -3.60 7.07
N ILE A 107 12.09 -3.67 6.06
CA ILE A 107 13.46 -3.14 6.16
C ILE A 107 13.52 -1.64 5.80
N ILE A 108 12.72 -1.17 4.85
CA ILE A 108 12.68 0.27 4.49
C ILE A 108 12.03 1.12 5.60
N ARG A 109 11.19 0.52 6.48
CA ARG A 109 10.68 1.19 7.69
C ARG A 109 11.76 1.46 8.75
N TRP A 110 12.95 0.85 8.65
CA TRP A 110 14.07 1.12 9.55
C TRP A 110 14.91 2.35 9.14
N GLY A 111 14.91 2.75 7.85
CA GLY A 111 15.66 3.91 7.39
C GLY A 111 15.13 5.26 7.90
N HIS A 112 13.81 5.39 8.08
CA HIS A 112 13.20 6.61 8.65
C HIS A 112 13.22 6.66 10.19
N SER A 113 13.52 5.55 10.88
CA SER A 113 13.63 5.51 12.34
C SER A 113 15.05 5.76 12.87
N PHE A 114 16.06 5.76 12.01
CA PHE A 114 17.40 6.25 12.38
C PHE A 114 17.52 7.79 12.28
N GLY A 115 16.90 8.43 11.27
CA GLY A 115 16.96 9.89 11.11
C GLY A 115 16.18 10.69 12.16
N ALA A 116 15.03 10.17 12.63
CA ALA A 116 14.22 10.86 13.64
C ALA A 116 14.77 10.75 15.07
N LYS A 117 15.82 9.94 15.29
CA LYS A 117 16.50 9.81 16.59
C LYS A 117 17.75 10.69 16.71
N LEU A 118 18.26 11.26 15.61
CA LEU A 118 19.42 12.16 15.63
C LEU A 118 19.07 13.66 15.73
N LEU A 119 17.81 14.05 15.50
CA LEU A 119 17.36 15.46 15.56
C LEU A 119 16.66 15.85 16.87
N LYS A 120 16.77 15.04 17.93
CA LYS A 120 16.23 15.34 19.28
C LYS A 120 17.32 15.58 20.34
N PHE A 121 18.49 16.07 19.93
CA PHE A 121 19.52 16.55 20.84
C PHE A 121 19.96 17.97 20.45
N THR A 122 19.03 18.91 20.52
CA THR A 122 19.37 20.32 20.75
C THR A 122 18.58 20.78 21.98
N PRO A 123 19.25 21.05 23.12
CA PRO A 123 18.59 21.65 24.26
C PRO A 123 18.17 23.07 23.86
N SER A 124 16.87 23.36 23.94
CA SER A 124 16.37 24.73 23.99
C SER A 124 17.06 25.45 25.16
N PRO A 125 17.71 26.62 24.96
CA PRO A 125 18.35 27.33 26.05
C PRO A 125 17.25 27.90 26.95
N ARG A 126 17.07 27.27 28.12
CA ARG A 126 16.42 27.88 29.28
C ARG A 126 17.18 29.18 29.59
N LYS A 127 16.55 30.33 29.37
CA LYS A 127 17.00 31.58 29.99
C LYS A 127 16.73 31.45 31.50
N LEU A 128 17.79 31.25 32.28
CA LEU A 128 17.75 31.40 33.74
C LEU A 128 17.66 32.91 34.09
N PRO A 129 17.05 33.24 35.25
CA PRO A 129 16.75 34.61 35.62
C PRO A 129 18.01 35.29 36.17
N LEU A 130 18.27 36.52 35.72
CA LEU A 130 19.21 37.42 36.39
C LEU A 130 18.41 38.42 37.22
N THR A 131 18.71 38.36 38.50
CA THR A 131 18.15 39.11 39.62
C THR A 131 18.73 40.53 39.70
N LEU A 132 17.95 41.38 40.38
CA LEU A 132 18.34 42.48 41.27
C LEU A 132 18.59 43.90 40.71
N HIS A 133 17.66 44.77 41.14
CA HIS A 133 17.87 46.01 41.92
C HIS A 133 17.82 47.40 41.26
N ARG A 134 16.85 48.16 41.81
CA ARG A 134 16.88 49.57 42.30
C ARG A 134 17.01 50.73 41.29
N GLY A 135 15.99 51.59 41.34
CA GLY A 135 16.12 52.97 41.83
C GLY A 135 16.35 54.04 40.76
N GLY A 136 15.41 54.99 40.70
CA GLY A 136 15.45 56.21 39.90
C GLY A 136 14.06 56.81 39.80
#